data_AF-A0A943S7Q7-F1
#
_entry.id   AF-A0A943S7Q7-F1
#
_cell.length_a   1.000
_cell.length_b   1.000
_cell.length_c   1.000
_cell.angle_alpha   90.00
_cell.angle_beta   90.00
_cell.angle_gamma   90.00
#
_symmetry.space_group_name_H-M   'P 1'
#
loop_
_entity.id
_entity.type
_entity.pdbx_description
1 polymer ?
#
loop_
_entity_poly.entity_id
_entity_poly.type
_entity_poly.pdbx_seq_one_letter_code
_entity_poly.pdbx_strand_id
1 'polypeptide(L)' 'PKSTSKRLKQQMLDDEVRPTVKPDADNVLKLVADALNGVMYKDDNQIVMMSFEKRYTDTKPYLRISVSDEVQTAPEQIFF' A
#
# COMPACT_ATOMS: atom_id res chain seq x y z
N PRO A 1 -1.66 -19.05 4.90
CA PRO A 1 -0.97 -19.92 5.90
C PRO A 1 -1.00 -21.39 5.46
N LYS A 2 0.10 -22.15 5.67
CA LYS A 2 0.26 -23.51 5.12
C LYS A 2 -0.68 -24.57 5.72
N SER A 3 -1.34 -24.26 6.82
CA SER A 3 -2.37 -25.10 7.44
C SER A 3 -3.50 -24.20 7.97
N THR A 4 -4.53 -24.02 7.15
CA THR A 4 -5.72 -23.23 7.51
C THR A 4 -6.94 -23.91 6.91
N SER A 5 -8.08 -23.86 7.62
CA SER A 5 -9.30 -24.49 7.15
C SER A 5 -9.76 -23.87 5.82
N LYS A 6 -10.48 -24.63 4.99
CA LYS A 6 -11.02 -24.10 3.71
C LYS A 6 -11.87 -22.85 3.93
N ARG A 7 -12.69 -22.85 4.99
CA ARG A 7 -13.51 -21.69 5.38
C ARG A 7 -12.63 -20.48 5.71
N LEU A 8 -11.64 -20.64 6.58
CA LEU A 8 -10.76 -19.53 6.97
C LEU A 8 -9.93 -19.02 5.79
N LYS A 9 -9.51 -19.90 4.87
CA LYS A 9 -8.84 -19.48 3.63
C LYS A 9 -9.74 -18.58 2.78
N GLN A 10 -11.02 -18.91 2.67
CA GLN A 10 -11.97 -18.09 1.93
C GLN A 10 -12.13 -16.71 2.59
N GLN A 11 -12.32 -16.66 3.91
CA GLN A 11 -12.39 -15.40 4.67
C GLN A 11 -11.13 -14.53 4.54
N MET A 12 -9.96 -15.16 4.43
CA MET A 12 -8.69 -14.46 4.17
C MET A 12 -8.64 -13.83 2.77
N LEU A 13 -9.20 -14.50 1.75
CA LEU A 13 -9.25 -14.01 0.38
C LEU A 13 -10.34 -12.95 0.18
N ASP A 14 -11.42 -13.03 0.97
CA ASP A 14 -12.53 -12.07 0.98
C ASP A 14 -12.24 -10.82 1.85
N ASP A 15 -10.99 -10.63 2.28
CA ASP A 15 -10.53 -9.52 3.13
C ASP A 15 -11.18 -9.41 4.53
N GLU A 16 -11.95 -10.41 4.97
CA GLU A 16 -12.50 -10.49 6.35
C GLU A 16 -11.39 -10.68 7.39
N VAL A 17 -10.27 -11.34 7.00
CA VAL A 17 -9.11 -11.58 7.86
C VAL A 17 -7.86 -11.01 7.21
N ARG A 18 -7.22 -10.06 7.88
CA ARG A 18 -5.99 -9.40 7.37
C ARG A 18 -4.71 -10.16 7.74
N PRO A 19 -3.66 -10.12 6.89
CA PRO A 19 -2.36 -10.69 7.22
C PRO A 19 -1.66 -9.83 8.29
N THR A 20 -1.37 -10.43 9.45
CA THR A 20 -0.60 -9.80 10.52
C THR A 20 0.82 -10.33 10.64
N VAL A 21 1.18 -11.30 9.80
CA VAL A 21 2.54 -11.87 9.74
C VAL A 21 3.51 -10.95 8.98
N LYS A 22 4.81 -11.16 9.19
CA LYS A 22 5.89 -10.48 8.48
C LYS A 22 5.80 -10.66 6.95
N PRO A 23 6.37 -9.73 6.16
CA PRO A 23 7.11 -8.53 6.58
C PRO A 23 6.23 -7.44 7.21
N ASP A 24 6.87 -6.60 8.01
CA ASP A 24 6.25 -5.44 8.65
C ASP A 24 5.94 -4.36 7.58
N ALA A 25 4.81 -3.67 7.74
CA ALA A 25 4.29 -2.76 6.71
C ALA A 25 5.23 -1.57 6.45
N ASP A 26 5.79 -1.02 7.52
CA ASP A 26 6.78 0.06 7.51
C ASP A 26 8.07 -0.33 6.77
N ASN A 27 8.56 -1.56 6.98
CA ASN A 27 9.73 -2.07 6.28
C ASN A 27 9.49 -2.18 4.77
N VAL A 28 8.30 -2.61 4.35
CA VAL A 28 7.95 -2.66 2.93
C VAL A 28 7.80 -1.25 2.36
N LEU A 29 7.10 -0.36 3.06
CA LEU A 29 6.92 1.04 2.64
C LEU A 29 8.26 1.75 2.45
N LYS A 30 9.18 1.62 3.41
CA LYS A 30 10.51 2.22 3.31
C LYS A 30 11.29 1.67 2.12
N LEU A 31 11.28 0.35 1.92
CA LEU A 31 11.94 -0.28 0.78
C LEU A 31 11.39 0.24 -0.56
N VAL A 32 10.09 0.47 -0.65
CA VAL A 32 9.45 1.03 -1.85
C VAL A 32 9.84 2.49 -2.06
N ALA A 33 9.78 3.30 -0.99
CA ALA A 33 10.14 4.72 -1.06
C ALA A 33 11.60 4.91 -1.51
N ASP A 34 12.52 4.11 -0.94
CA ASP A 34 13.93 4.12 -1.29
C ASP A 34 14.15 3.67 -2.75
N ALA A 35 13.44 2.62 -3.20
CA ALA A 35 13.60 2.07 -4.54
C ALA A 35 13.04 2.98 -5.66
N LEU A 36 12.04 3.81 -5.34
CA LEU A 36 11.42 4.74 -6.29
C LEU A 36 12.04 6.14 -6.25
N ASN A 37 12.89 6.43 -5.27
CA ASN A 37 13.58 7.71 -5.17
C ASN A 37 14.50 7.95 -6.37
N GLY A 38 14.35 9.10 -7.01
CA GLY A 38 15.02 9.45 -8.27
C GLY A 38 14.47 8.74 -9.51
N VAL A 39 13.54 7.80 -9.38
CA VAL A 39 12.90 7.07 -10.50
C VAL A 39 11.51 7.63 -10.80
N MET A 40 10.65 7.73 -9.79
CA MET A 40 9.27 8.24 -9.93
C MET A 40 9.13 9.69 -9.48
N TYR A 41 9.95 10.12 -8.52
CA TYR A 41 10.01 11.48 -7.99
C TYR A 41 11.48 11.84 -7.76
N LYS A 42 11.77 13.14 -7.64
CA LYS A 42 13.15 13.62 -7.50
C LYS A 42 13.71 13.34 -6.11
N ASP A 43 12.86 13.44 -5.09
CA ASP A 43 13.24 13.29 -3.69
C ASP A 43 12.05 12.71 -2.88
N ASP A 44 12.34 11.95 -1.82
CA ASP A 44 11.32 11.31 -0.98
C ASP A 44 10.47 12.32 -0.20
N ASN A 45 11.00 13.53 0.01
CA ASN A 45 10.27 14.66 0.60
C ASN A 45 9.03 15.09 -0.20
N GLN A 46 8.90 14.68 -1.47
CA GLN A 46 7.74 14.98 -2.30
C GLN A 46 6.54 14.09 -1.97
N ILE A 47 6.74 13.03 -1.18
CA ILE A 47 5.69 12.12 -0.79
C ILE A 47 4.89 12.73 0.37
N VAL A 48 3.75 13.33 0.05
CA VAL A 48 2.86 13.96 1.05
C VAL A 48 1.87 12.98 1.69
N MET A 49 1.59 11.86 1.02
CA MET A 49 0.67 10.83 1.48
C MET A 49 1.13 9.44 1.00
N MET A 50 1.05 8.45 1.88
CA MET A 50 1.23 7.04 1.54
C MET A 50 0.16 6.17 2.20
N SER A 51 -0.32 5.17 1.46
CA SER A 51 -1.22 4.14 1.98
C SER A 51 -0.64 2.76 1.69
N PHE A 52 -0.71 1.85 2.65
CA PHE A 52 -0.26 0.47 2.49
C PHE A 52 -1.25 -0.52 3.08
N GLU A 53 -1.42 -1.64 2.41
CA GLU A 53 -2.35 -2.68 2.82
C GLU A 53 -1.76 -4.06 2.53
N LYS A 54 -1.85 -4.96 3.51
CA LYS A 54 -1.54 -6.38 3.30
C LYS A 54 -2.83 -7.12 2.99
N ARG A 55 -2.84 -7.88 1.90
CA ARG A 55 -3.93 -8.78 1.53
C ARG A 55 -3.39 -10.18 1.28
N TYR A 56 -4.20 -11.20 1.55
CA TYR A 56 -3.88 -12.55 1.11
C TYR A 56 -4.13 -12.68 -0.39
N THR A 57 -3.34 -13.52 -1.05
CA THR A 57 -3.56 -13.92 -2.44
C THR A 57 -3.45 -15.44 -2.55
N ASP A 58 -4.17 -16.01 -3.51
CA ASP A 58 -4.07 -17.41 -3.91
C ASP A 58 -2.97 -17.65 -4.97
N THR A 59 -2.37 -16.58 -5.49
CA THR A 59 -1.24 -16.59 -6.42
C THR A 59 0.11 -16.38 -5.71
N LYS A 60 1.18 -16.15 -6.47
CA LYS A 60 2.49 -15.78 -5.89
C LYS A 60 2.39 -14.39 -5.24
N PRO A 61 2.99 -14.16 -4.06
CA PRO A 61 3.03 -12.83 -3.46
C PRO A 61 3.65 -11.79 -4.40
N TYR A 62 3.04 -10.61 -4.47
CA TYR A 62 3.50 -9.49 -5.27
C TYR A 62 3.23 -8.18 -4.54
N LEU A 63 3.87 -7.12 -5.00
CA LEU A 63 3.61 -5.76 -4.56
C LEU A 63 2.97 -4.98 -5.72
N ARG A 64 1.86 -4.30 -5.43
CA ARG A 64 1.23 -3.36 -6.37
C ARG A 64 1.49 -1.95 -5.87
N ILE A 65 2.08 -1.12 -6.72
CA ILE A 65 2.39 0.27 -6.41
C ILE A 65 1.61 1.16 -7.39
N SER A 66 0.94 2.15 -6.85
CA SER A 66 0.30 3.23 -7.61
C SER A 66 0.86 4.55 -7.11
N VAL A 67 1.35 5.38 -8.03
CA VAL A 67 1.85 6.72 -7.75
C VAL A 67 1.01 7.69 -8.58
N SER A 68 0.55 8.77 -7.94
CA SER A 68 -0.25 9.80 -8.58
C SER A 68 0.21 11.16 -8.07
N ASP A 69 0.26 12.15 -8.95
CA ASP A 69 0.50 13.53 -8.55
C ASP A 69 -0.76 14.10 -7.89
N GLU A 70 -0.60 14.70 -6.73
CA GLU A 70 -1.65 15.48 -6.10
C GLU A 70 -1.53 16.93 -6.54
N VAL A 71 -2.32 17.31 -7.56
CA VAL A 71 -2.45 18.71 -7.93
C VAL A 71 -3.33 19.37 -6.86
N GLN A 72 -2.72 20.13 -5.95
CA GLN A 72 -3.49 21.03 -5.09
C GLN A 72 -4.21 22.05 -5.98
N THR A 73 -5.47 21.77 -6.31
CA THR A 73 -6.38 22.83 -6.77
C THR A 73 -6.54 23.77 -5.59
N ALA A 74 -6.10 25.02 -5.74
CA ALA A 74 -6.31 26.06 -4.74
C ALA A 74 -7.78 26.02 -4.30
N PRO A 75 -8.09 26.08 -2.99
CA PRO A 75 -9.47 26.14 -2.55
C PRO A 75 -10.11 27.34 -3.22
N GLU A 76 -11.24 27.13 -3.90
CA GLU A 76 -12.07 28.23 -4.40
C GLU A 76 -12.29 29.16 -3.21
N GLN A 77 -11.75 30.39 -3.30
CA GLN A 77 -11.99 31.41 -2.29
C GLN A 77 -13.49 31.68 -2.29
N ILE A 78 -14.21 31.05 -1.35
CA ILE A 78 -15.58 31.42 -1.04
C ILE A 78 -15.49 32.81 -0.42
N PHE A 79 -15.75 33.84 -1.24
CA PHE A 79 -16.00 35.19 -0.76
C PHE A 79 -17.33 35.15 0.00
N PHE A 80 -17.28 35.42 1.31
CA PHE A 80 -18.45 35.78 2.12
C PHE A 80 -18.76 37.26 1.96
#